data_AF-A0A975QXD2-F1
#
_entry.id   AF-A0A975QXD2-F1
#
_cell.length_a   1.000
_cell.length_b   1.000
_cell.length_c   1.000
_cell.angle_alpha   90.00
_cell.angle_beta   90.00
_cell.angle_gamma   90.00
#
_symmetry.space_group_name_H-M   'P 1'
#
loop_
_entity.id
_entity.type
_entity.pdbx_description
1 polymer ?
#
loop_
_entity_poly.entity_id
_entity_poly.type
_entity_poly.pdbx_seq_one_letter_code
_entity_poly.pdbx_strand_id
1 'polypeptide(L)'
;MSFKDELEETKQEGRDCNAITAKVKETLLAAAKSGESSVFLPLTDEYGYKVRVIEHFLENEDIKFKKIYDVKEFENTNYLDPHMAGYQEALAKNGGSSIYTYMDKKFIFKGIRVFL
;
A
#
# COMPACT_ATOMS: atom_id res chain seq x y z
N MET A 1 18.30 -4.90 31.84
CA MET A 1 17.58 -4.29 30.72
C MET A 1 16.09 -4.45 30.98
N SER A 2 15.29 -3.41 30.83
CA SER A 2 13.83 -3.52 30.98
C SER A 2 13.18 -3.84 29.64
N PHE A 3 11.98 -4.44 29.65
CA PHE A 3 11.20 -4.67 28.42
C PHE A 3 10.95 -3.39 27.62
N LYS A 4 10.90 -2.23 28.29
CA LYS A 4 10.79 -0.92 27.62
C LYS A 4 12.06 -0.57 26.84
N ASP A 5 13.22 -0.90 27.36
CA ASP A 5 14.50 -0.68 26.68
C ASP A 5 14.63 -1.59 25.46
N GLU A 6 14.22 -2.87 25.59
CA GLU A 6 14.16 -3.82 24.47
C GLU A 6 13.23 -3.34 23.35
N LEU A 7 12.08 -2.75 23.69
CA LEU A 7 11.15 -2.18 22.70
C LEU A 7 11.75 -0.98 21.95
N GLU A 8 12.47 -0.09 22.65
CA GLU A 8 13.08 1.08 22.01
C GLU A 8 14.27 0.69 21.12
N GLU A 9 15.11 -0.26 21.56
CA GLU A 9 16.18 -0.81 20.70
C GLU A 9 15.60 -1.50 19.46
N THR A 10 14.55 -2.32 19.62
CA THR A 10 13.88 -2.98 18.49
C THR A 10 13.29 -1.96 17.50
N LYS A 11 12.75 -0.84 17.99
CA LYS A 11 12.26 0.26 17.12
C LYS A 11 13.40 0.89 16.35
N GLN A 12 14.55 1.09 17.00
CA GLN A 12 15.71 1.70 16.38
C GLN A 12 16.30 0.78 15.29
N GLU A 13 16.43 -0.52 15.57
CA GLU A 13 16.78 -1.52 14.56
C GLU A 13 15.78 -1.56 13.40
N GLY A 14 14.49 -1.43 13.70
CA GLY A 14 13.42 -1.36 12.69
C GLY A 14 13.53 -0.16 11.74
N ARG A 15 14.38 0.83 12.07
CA ARG A 15 14.68 2.02 11.26
C ARG A 15 16.08 1.97 10.63
N ASP A 16 16.90 0.99 10.96
CA ASP A 16 18.24 0.84 10.38
C ASP A 16 18.17 0.19 8.99
N CYS A 17 18.85 0.81 8.00
CA CYS A 17 18.82 0.34 6.62
C CYS A 17 19.45 -1.07 6.47
N ASN A 18 20.53 -1.33 7.19
CA ASN A 18 21.23 -2.62 7.11
C ASN A 18 20.40 -3.72 7.75
N ALA A 19 19.77 -3.44 8.89
CA ALA A 19 18.87 -4.39 9.56
C ALA A 19 17.63 -4.70 8.70
N ILE A 20 17.03 -3.70 8.04
CA ILE A 20 15.90 -3.89 7.12
C ILE A 20 16.30 -4.78 5.95
N THR A 21 17.41 -4.47 5.28
CA THR A 21 17.87 -5.22 4.10
C THR A 21 18.34 -6.62 4.46
N ALA A 22 18.98 -6.82 5.61
CA ALA A 22 19.37 -8.15 6.10
C ALA A 22 18.16 -9.06 6.31
N LYS A 23 17.08 -8.55 6.91
CA LYS A 23 15.82 -9.32 7.09
C LYS A 23 15.16 -9.66 5.74
N VAL A 24 15.19 -8.73 4.77
CA VAL A 24 14.70 -9.01 3.42
C VAL A 24 15.52 -10.11 2.77
N LYS A 25 16.86 -10.02 2.79
CA LYS A 25 17.76 -11.05 2.25
C LYS A 25 17.48 -12.41 2.84
N GLU A 26 17.36 -12.51 4.16
CA GLU A 26 17.06 -13.77 4.84
C GLU A 26 15.73 -14.37 4.35
N THR A 27 14.69 -13.54 4.26
CA THR A 27 13.36 -13.96 3.79
C THR A 27 13.40 -14.46 2.34
N LEU A 28 14.07 -13.73 1.45
CA LEU A 28 14.19 -14.10 0.04
C LEU A 28 15.01 -15.39 -0.14
N LEU A 29 16.12 -15.54 0.59
CA LEU A 29 16.93 -16.75 0.56
C LEU A 29 16.18 -17.98 1.10
N ALA A 30 15.39 -17.82 2.16
CA ALA A 30 14.55 -18.89 2.68
C ALA A 30 13.51 -19.35 1.66
N ALA A 31 12.85 -18.39 1.01
CA ALA A 31 11.85 -18.66 -0.03
C ALA A 31 12.45 -19.31 -1.28
N ALA A 32 13.63 -18.85 -1.71
CA ALA A 32 14.36 -19.47 -2.82
C ALA A 32 14.73 -20.93 -2.50
N LYS A 33 15.17 -21.21 -1.27
CA LYS A 33 15.47 -22.58 -0.80
C LYS A 33 14.24 -23.47 -0.77
N SER A 34 13.05 -22.92 -0.50
CA SER A 34 11.79 -23.66 -0.55
C SER A 34 11.21 -23.79 -1.97
N GLY A 35 11.86 -23.22 -2.98
CA GLY A 35 11.41 -23.29 -4.37
C GLY A 35 10.25 -22.34 -4.71
N GLU A 36 10.05 -21.30 -3.90
CA GLU A 36 9.03 -20.28 -4.17
C GLU A 36 9.46 -19.39 -5.35
N SER A 37 8.50 -19.02 -6.19
CA SER A 37 8.72 -18.11 -7.33
C SER A 37 8.52 -16.64 -6.97
N SER A 38 7.89 -16.36 -5.83
CA SER A 38 7.70 -14.98 -5.36
C SER A 38 7.47 -14.94 -3.85
N VAL A 39 7.80 -13.81 -3.25
CA VAL A 39 7.63 -13.54 -1.82
C VAL A 39 6.80 -12.29 -1.65
N PHE A 40 5.83 -12.34 -0.74
CA PHE A 40 5.08 -11.16 -0.33
C PHE A 40 5.63 -10.57 0.97
N LEU A 41 6.06 -9.32 0.92
CA LEU A 41 6.55 -8.53 2.05
C LEU A 41 5.46 -7.56 2.50
N PRO A 42 4.73 -7.84 3.59
CA PRO A 42 3.66 -6.97 4.06
C PRO A 42 4.22 -5.65 4.61
N LEU A 43 3.71 -4.53 4.10
CA LEU A 43 4.11 -3.17 4.48
C LEU A 43 2.87 -2.27 4.51
N THR A 44 2.79 -1.35 5.47
CA THR A 44 1.57 -0.57 5.75
C THR A 44 1.62 0.87 5.25
N ASP A 45 2.82 1.41 5.02
CA ASP A 45 3.03 2.78 4.58
C ASP A 45 3.80 2.79 3.26
N GLU A 46 3.09 3.04 2.16
CA GLU A 46 3.64 3.02 0.80
C GLU A 46 4.82 3.99 0.62
N TYR A 47 4.75 5.15 1.27
CA TYR A 47 5.76 6.19 1.12
C TYR A 47 6.73 6.20 2.29
N GLY A 48 6.59 5.24 3.20
CA GLY A 48 7.39 5.10 4.40
C GLY A 48 8.84 4.76 4.09
N TYR A 49 9.73 5.17 5.00
CA TYR A 49 11.17 4.95 4.88
C TYR A 49 11.53 3.48 4.60
N LYS A 50 10.86 2.54 5.28
CA LYS A 50 11.11 1.10 5.12
C LYS A 50 10.81 0.62 3.70
N VAL A 51 9.71 1.09 3.08
CA VAL A 51 9.39 0.74 1.68
C VAL A 51 10.51 1.21 0.77
N ARG A 52 10.92 2.48 0.88
CA ARG A 52 11.98 3.06 0.04
C ARG A 52 13.31 2.32 0.17
N VAL A 53 13.70 1.94 1.39
CA VAL A 53 14.92 1.15 1.62
C VAL A 53 14.85 -0.21 0.93
N ILE A 54 13.70 -0.89 1.01
CA ILE A 54 13.50 -2.20 0.37
C ILE A 54 13.50 -2.06 -1.16
N GLU A 55 12.80 -1.07 -1.70
CA GLU A 55 12.77 -0.80 -3.14
C GLU A 55 14.19 -0.54 -3.67
N HIS A 56 14.93 0.37 -3.03
CA HIS A 56 16.29 0.69 -3.45
C HIS A 56 17.23 -0.53 -3.38
N PHE A 57 17.09 -1.36 -2.34
CA PHE A 57 17.85 -2.59 -2.23
C PHE A 57 17.54 -3.56 -3.39
N LEU A 58 16.26 -3.79 -3.69
CA LEU A 58 15.85 -4.69 -4.77
C LEU A 58 16.26 -4.17 -6.15
N GLU A 59 16.13 -2.87 -6.39
CA GLU A 59 16.59 -2.20 -7.62
C GLU A 59 18.10 -2.36 -7.82
N ASN A 60 18.90 -2.18 -6.77
CA ASN A 60 20.36 -2.31 -6.85
C ASN A 60 20.83 -3.73 -7.17
N GLU A 61 20.07 -4.74 -6.75
CA GLU A 61 20.35 -6.16 -7.02
C GLU A 61 19.66 -6.66 -8.32
N ASP A 62 19.00 -5.76 -9.08
CA ASP A 62 18.22 -6.07 -10.29
C ASP A 62 17.10 -7.12 -10.06
N ILE A 63 16.51 -7.12 -8.87
CA ILE A 63 15.42 -8.04 -8.50
C ILE A 63 14.08 -7.39 -8.82
N LYS A 64 13.25 -8.10 -9.59
CA LYS A 64 11.92 -7.61 -9.98
C LYS A 64 10.95 -7.62 -8.81
N PHE A 65 10.16 -6.56 -8.68
CA PHE A 65 9.09 -6.48 -7.68
C PHE A 65 7.89 -5.66 -8.16
N LYS A 66 6.77 -5.78 -7.46
CA LYS A 66 5.55 -4.97 -7.66
C LYS A 66 4.93 -4.60 -6.32
N LYS A 67 4.43 -3.37 -6.20
CA LYS A 67 3.56 -2.96 -5.10
C LYS A 67 2.21 -3.67 -5.22
N ILE A 68 1.68 -4.12 -4.08
CA ILE A 68 0.40 -4.80 -3.98
C ILE A 68 -0.57 -3.90 -3.23
N TYR A 69 -1.77 -3.79 -3.79
CA TYR A 69 -2.86 -2.99 -3.24
C TYR A 69 -4.10 -3.86 -3.11
N ASP A 70 -4.86 -3.58 -2.05
CA ASP A 70 -6.22 -4.04 -1.88
C ASP A 70 -7.16 -2.95 -2.42
N VAL A 71 -8.25 -3.36 -3.06
CA VAL A 71 -9.23 -2.43 -3.62
C VAL A 71 -10.49 -2.52 -2.80
N LYS A 72 -10.85 -1.42 -2.14
CA LYS A 72 -12.14 -1.30 -1.45
C LYS A 72 -13.04 -0.37 -2.24
N GLU A 73 -14.19 -0.89 -2.62
CA GLU A 73 -15.26 -0.09 -3.17
C GLU A 73 -16.05 0.54 -2.02
N PHE A 74 -16.40 1.81 -2.16
CA PHE A 74 -17.21 2.52 -1.20
C PHE A 74 -18.18 3.46 -1.91
N GLU A 75 -19.37 3.57 -1.35
CA GLU A 75 -20.38 4.48 -1.85
C GLU A 75 -20.09 5.89 -1.32
N ASN A 76 -20.02 6.86 -2.22
CA ASN A 76 -19.94 8.27 -1.87
C ASN A 76 -21.21 8.97 -2.28
N THR A 77 -21.54 10.02 -1.53
CA THR A 77 -22.57 10.99 -1.87
C THR A 77 -21.91 12.29 -2.29
N ASN A 78 -22.44 12.93 -3.34
CA ASN A 78 -22.01 14.26 -3.75
C ASN A 78 -23.20 15.05 -4.30
N TYR A 79 -23.00 16.35 -4.48
CA TYR A 79 -24.02 17.27 -4.95
C TYR A 79 -23.87 17.54 -6.44
N LEU A 80 -25.00 17.57 -7.14
CA LEU A 80 -25.09 18.15 -8.47
C LEU A 80 -24.81 19.65 -8.36
N ASP A 81 -23.86 20.14 -9.16
CA ASP A 81 -23.55 21.57 -9.23
C ASP A 81 -24.73 22.34 -9.84
N PRO A 82 -25.36 23.28 -9.10
CA PRO A 82 -26.48 24.07 -9.60
C PRO A 82 -26.16 24.92 -10.83
N HIS A 83 -24.88 25.20 -11.07
CA HIS A 83 -24.41 26.00 -12.20
C HIS A 83 -23.95 25.15 -13.39
N MET A 84 -24.02 23.82 -13.29
CA MET A 84 -23.64 22.95 -14.41
C MET A 84 -24.63 23.03 -15.57
N ALA A 85 -24.13 22.93 -16.79
CA ALA A 85 -24.99 22.76 -17.96
C ALA A 85 -25.82 21.47 -17.81
N GLY A 86 -27.13 21.56 -18.08
CA GLY A 86 -28.05 20.43 -17.95
C GLY A 86 -28.43 20.05 -16.52
N TYR A 87 -28.24 20.95 -15.54
CA TYR A 87 -28.62 20.72 -14.14
C TYR A 87 -30.05 20.20 -13.96
N GLN A 88 -31.03 20.81 -14.62
CA GLN A 88 -32.45 20.40 -14.53
C GLN A 88 -32.68 18.97 -15.05
N GLU A 89 -31.97 18.57 -16.11
CA GLU A 89 -32.06 17.23 -16.67
C GLU A 89 -31.40 16.19 -15.77
N ALA A 90 -30.26 16.54 -15.15
CA ALA A 90 -29.58 15.67 -14.19
C ALA A 90 -30.39 15.49 -12.91
N LEU A 91 -30.99 16.57 -12.39
CA LEU A 91 -31.95 16.54 -11.29
C LEU A 91 -33.11 15.60 -11.59
N ALA A 92 -33.75 15.75 -12.75
CA ALA A 92 -34.88 14.91 -13.16
C ALA A 92 -34.49 13.43 -13.27
N LYS A 93 -33.31 13.14 -13.83
CA LYS A 93 -32.76 11.76 -13.88
C LYS A 93 -32.46 11.19 -12.50
N ASN A 94 -32.10 12.05 -11.55
CA ASN A 94 -31.82 11.69 -10.16
C ASN A 94 -33.06 11.80 -9.26
N GLY A 95 -34.26 11.65 -9.81
CA GLY A 95 -35.52 11.65 -9.04
C GLY A 95 -35.84 12.98 -8.35
N GLY A 96 -35.30 14.09 -8.84
CA GLY A 96 -35.44 15.42 -8.25
C GLY A 96 -34.48 15.71 -7.09
N SER A 97 -33.55 14.79 -6.78
CA SER A 97 -32.53 15.00 -5.75
C SER A 97 -31.31 15.72 -6.31
N SER A 98 -30.83 16.73 -5.59
CA SER A 98 -29.52 17.34 -5.87
C SER A 98 -28.36 16.50 -5.32
N ILE A 99 -28.62 15.46 -4.52
CA ILE A 99 -27.63 14.53 -4.00
C ILE A 99 -27.65 13.25 -4.82
N TYR A 100 -26.52 12.83 -5.37
CA TYR A 100 -26.37 11.57 -6.08
C TYR A 100 -25.33 10.68 -5.38
N THR A 101 -25.48 9.37 -5.54
CA THR A 101 -24.50 8.39 -5.09
C THR A 101 -23.67 7.89 -6.26
N TYR A 102 -22.40 7.60 -6.01
CA TYR A 102 -21.54 6.91 -6.95
C TYR A 102 -20.58 5.98 -6.20
N MET A 103 -20.17 4.92 -6.88
CA MET A 103 -19.18 3.98 -6.37
C MET A 103 -17.79 4.51 -6.68
N ASP A 104 -16.96 4.62 -5.66
CA ASP A 104 -15.55 4.97 -5.81
C ASP A 104 -14.66 3.81 -5.33
N LYS A 105 -13.40 3.83 -5.77
CA LYS A 105 -12.40 2.79 -5.49
C LYS A 105 -11.23 3.38 -4.73
N LYS A 106 -11.01 2.88 -3.52
CA LYS A 106 -9.82 3.21 -2.73
C LYS A 106 -8.82 2.08 -2.81
N PHE A 107 -7.64 2.41 -3.32
CA PHE A 107 -6.48 1.52 -3.33
C PHE A 107 -5.74 1.64 -2.00
N ILE A 108 -5.63 0.54 -1.28
CA ILE A 108 -4.97 0.46 0.03
C ILE A 108 -3.70 -0.35 -0.15
N PHE A 109 -2.54 0.29 0.00
CA PHE A 109 -1.25 -0.40 -0.07
C PHE A 109 -1.16 -1.51 0.99
N LYS A 110 -0.67 -2.68 0.57
CA LYS A 110 -0.51 -3.86 1.44
C LYS A 110 0.93 -4.32 1.56
N GLY A 111 1.80 -3.95 0.63
CA GLY A 111 3.18 -4.41 0.63
C GLY A 111 3.78 -4.53 -0.76
N ILE A 112 4.89 -5.26 -0.82
CA ILE A 112 5.65 -5.51 -2.04
C ILE A 112 5.67 -7.01 -2.30
N ARG A 113 5.39 -7.44 -3.53
CA ARG A 113 5.69 -8.78 -4.02
C ARG A 113 7.01 -8.76 -4.78
N VAL A 114 7.96 -9.57 -4.34
CA VAL A 114 9.28 -9.76 -4.96
C VAL A 114 9.25 -11.06 -5.76
N PHE A 115 9.83 -11.07 -6.96
CA PHE A 115 9.93 -12.25 -7.82
C PHE A 115 11.36 -12.81 -7.74
N LEU A 116 11.47 -14.11 -7.52
CA LEU A 116 12.73 -14.84 -7.34
C LEU A 116 13.16 -15.55 -8.62
#